data_AF-A0A6J0G6S9-F1
#
_entry.id   AF-A0A6J0G6S9-F1
#
_cell.length_a   1.000
_cell.length_b   1.000
_cell.length_c   1.000
_cell.angle_alpha   90.00
_cell.angle_beta   90.00
_cell.angle_gamma   90.00
#
_symmetry.space_group_name_H-M   'P 1'
#
loop_
_entity.id
_entity.type
_entity.pdbx_description
1 polymer ?
#
loop_
_entity_poly.entity_id
_entity_poly.type
_entity_poly.pdbx_seq_one_letter_code
_entity_poly.pdbx_strand_id
1 'polypeptide(L)'
;MQVQSCRPCAAGTYSLGTGVRFDEWDEVPRGFANVATNLELQEGPGNTAGNCSGSTWVPRGDYVASNTDECTATLMFAVSLKQAGTVTFEYLYPDSSIVFEFF
;
A
#
# COMPACT_ATOMS: atom_id res chain seq x y z
N MET A 1 11.50 3.40 36.80
CA MET A 1 11.41 2.37 35.73
C MET A 1 10.38 1.35 36.17
N GLN A 2 9.23 1.27 35.48
CA GLN A 2 8.27 0.19 35.73
C GLN A 2 8.80 -1.07 35.05
N VAL A 3 9.00 -2.13 35.83
CA VAL A 3 9.34 -3.45 35.30
C VAL A 3 8.08 -4.02 34.66
N GLN A 4 8.04 -4.06 33.33
CA GLN A 4 7.03 -4.84 32.62
C GLN A 4 7.50 -6.30 32.51
N SER A 5 6.65 -7.25 32.91
CA SER A 5 6.90 -8.68 32.72
C SER A 5 6.25 -9.14 31.43
N CYS A 6 7.03 -9.62 30.46
CA CYS A 6 6.49 -10.26 29.25
C CYS A 6 5.69 -11.51 29.63
N ARG A 7 4.48 -11.65 29.08
CA ARG A 7 3.65 -12.86 29.21
C ARG A 7 3.56 -13.57 27.86
N PRO A 8 3.48 -14.91 27.84
CA PRO A 8 3.24 -15.64 26.61
C PRO A 8 1.91 -15.22 25.97
N CYS A 9 1.89 -15.14 24.65
CA CYS A 9 0.68 -14.84 23.88
C CYS A 9 -0.29 -16.03 23.96
N ALA A 10 -1.59 -15.77 23.81
CA ALA A 10 -2.59 -16.83 23.75
C ALA A 10 -2.32 -17.76 22.56
N ALA A 11 -2.69 -19.05 22.67
CA ALA A 11 -2.51 -19.99 21.56
C ALA A 11 -3.19 -19.46 20.29
N GLY A 12 -2.47 -19.47 19.17
CA GLY A 12 -2.93 -18.90 17.89
C GLY A 12 -2.67 -17.40 17.72
N THR A 13 -2.04 -16.74 18.69
CA THR A 13 -1.66 -15.32 18.61
C THR A 13 -0.16 -15.13 18.77
N TYR A 14 0.38 -14.06 18.19
CA TYR A 14 1.78 -13.68 18.33
C TYR A 14 1.88 -12.19 18.65
N SER A 15 2.94 -11.81 19.38
CA SER A 15 3.24 -10.40 19.64
C SER A 15 4.08 -9.85 18.49
N LEU A 16 3.65 -8.72 17.93
CA LEU A 16 4.44 -7.95 16.97
C LEU A 16 5.49 -7.06 17.68
N GLY A 17 5.51 -7.01 19.01
CA GLY A 17 6.36 -6.10 19.76
C GLY A 17 6.04 -4.64 19.42
N THR A 18 6.98 -3.97 18.75
CA THR A 18 6.83 -2.60 18.22
C THR A 18 6.52 -2.54 16.73
N GLY A 19 6.36 -3.71 16.08
CA GLY A 19 6.03 -3.82 14.67
C GLY A 19 4.58 -3.47 14.38
N VAL A 20 4.31 -3.12 13.12
CA VAL A 20 2.97 -2.87 12.59
C VAL A 20 2.73 -3.85 11.45
N ARG A 21 1.54 -4.45 11.42
CA ARG A 21 1.11 -5.38 10.39
C ARG A 21 -0.31 -5.01 9.96
N PHE A 22 -0.55 -5.04 8.65
CA PHE A 22 -1.84 -4.76 8.05
C PHE A 22 -2.31 -6.02 7.34
N ASP A 23 -3.35 -6.66 7.91
CA ASP A 23 -3.97 -7.89 7.39
C ASP A 23 -5.40 -7.66 6.88
N GLU A 24 -5.98 -6.50 7.22
CA GLU A 24 -7.33 -6.09 6.86
C GLU A 24 -7.26 -4.81 6.02
N TRP A 25 -7.90 -4.87 4.87
CA TRP A 25 -8.00 -3.84 3.85
C TRP A 25 -9.48 -3.62 3.51
N ASP A 26 -10.32 -3.40 4.52
CA ASP A 26 -11.68 -2.90 4.33
C ASP A 26 -11.66 -1.42 3.88
N GLU A 27 -10.70 -0.67 4.42
CA GLU A 27 -10.38 0.70 4.05
C GLU A 27 -8.85 0.83 3.90
N VAL A 28 -8.39 1.83 3.14
CA VAL A 28 -6.96 2.15 3.07
C VAL A 28 -6.52 2.62 4.47
N PRO A 29 -5.58 1.92 5.16
CA PRO A 29 -5.21 2.27 6.51
C PRO A 29 -4.64 3.69 6.61
N ARG A 30 -4.83 4.33 7.77
CA ARG A 30 -4.28 5.66 8.02
C ARG A 30 -2.75 5.66 7.87
N GLY A 31 -2.25 6.62 7.10
CA GLY A 31 -0.81 6.76 6.80
C GLY A 31 -0.44 6.31 5.38
N PHE A 32 -1.34 5.63 4.68
CA PHE A 32 -1.19 5.38 3.25
C PHE A 32 -1.68 6.59 2.45
N ALA A 33 -0.91 6.97 1.42
CA ALA A 33 -1.29 7.94 0.40
C ALA A 33 -1.62 7.17 -0.88
N ASN A 34 -2.77 7.48 -1.47
CA ASN A 34 -3.25 6.83 -2.69
C ASN A 34 -3.46 7.89 -3.76
N VAL A 35 -2.65 7.85 -4.82
CA VAL A 35 -2.58 8.89 -5.85
C VAL A 35 -2.70 8.23 -7.22
N ALA A 36 -3.47 8.84 -8.10
CA ALA A 36 -3.61 8.41 -9.49
C ALA A 36 -3.14 9.53 -10.42
N THR A 37 -2.37 9.17 -11.44
CA THR A 37 -1.78 10.11 -12.40
C THR A 37 -1.85 9.54 -13.80
N ASN A 38 -2.02 10.40 -14.81
CA ASN A 38 -1.91 10.01 -16.19
C ASN A 38 -0.44 10.07 -16.61
N LEU A 39 0.12 8.96 -17.08
CA LEU A 39 1.52 8.90 -17.53
C LEU A 39 1.71 9.64 -18.88
N GLU A 40 0.62 9.90 -19.62
CA GLU A 40 0.60 10.62 -20.90
C GLU A 40 0.47 12.14 -20.74
N LEU A 41 1.20 12.75 -19.80
CA LEU A 41 1.42 14.20 -19.82
C LEU A 41 2.65 14.53 -20.67
N GLN A 42 2.56 14.23 -21.98
CA GLN A 42 3.16 15.13 -22.96
C GLN A 42 2.17 16.28 -23.13
N GLU A 43 2.50 17.43 -22.56
CA GLU A 43 1.69 18.65 -22.63
C GLU A 43 1.54 19.13 -24.09
N GLY A 44 0.54 18.58 -24.79
CA GLY A 44 0.11 18.99 -26.11
C GLY A 44 -1.27 19.66 -26.05
N PRO A 45 -1.49 20.78 -26.77
CA PRO A 45 -2.76 21.50 -26.75
C PRO A 45 -3.80 20.69 -27.54
N GLY A 46 -4.48 19.79 -26.85
CA GLY A 46 -5.44 18.86 -27.45
C GLY A 46 -5.67 17.59 -26.62
N ASN A 47 -4.85 17.33 -25.60
CA ASN A 47 -5.05 16.15 -24.76
C ASN A 47 -6.18 16.39 -23.77
N THR A 48 -7.32 15.72 -23.97
CA THR A 48 -8.27 15.46 -22.89
C THR A 48 -7.54 14.55 -21.90
N ALA A 49 -6.77 15.14 -20.97
CA ALA A 49 -6.20 14.39 -19.87
C ALA A 49 -7.36 13.64 -19.20
N GLY A 50 -7.42 12.32 -19.43
CA GLY A 50 -8.47 11.48 -18.87
C GLY A 50 -8.50 11.70 -17.36
N ASN A 51 -9.70 11.87 -16.79
CA ASN A 51 -9.83 12.11 -15.36
C ASN A 51 -9.45 10.83 -14.59
N CYS A 52 -8.16 10.66 -14.28
CA CYS A 52 -7.63 9.54 -13.51
C CYS A 52 -8.03 9.60 -12.02
N SER A 53 -8.85 10.56 -11.58
CA SER A 53 -9.21 10.71 -10.16
C SER A 53 -9.86 9.47 -9.54
N GLY A 54 -10.43 8.58 -10.36
CA GLY A 54 -11.02 7.30 -9.91
C GLY A 54 -10.09 6.08 -10.02
N SER A 55 -8.95 6.22 -10.69
CA SER A 55 -8.04 5.11 -11.02
C SER A 55 -7.02 4.90 -9.91
N THR A 56 -7.50 4.74 -8.67
CA THR A 56 -6.70 4.62 -7.45
C THR A 56 -6.65 3.17 -6.95
N TRP A 57 -5.83 2.91 -5.94
CA TRP A 57 -5.84 1.63 -5.22
C TRP A 57 -7.16 1.39 -4.48
N VAL A 58 -7.76 0.22 -4.65
CA VAL A 58 -9.06 -0.14 -4.06
C VAL A 58 -8.90 -1.28 -3.05
N PRO A 59 -9.32 -1.10 -1.79
CA PRO A 59 -9.35 -2.16 -0.79
C PRO A 59 -10.35 -3.26 -1.16
N ARG A 60 -10.00 -4.53 -0.89
CA ARG A 60 -10.80 -5.73 -1.23
C ARG A 60 -11.08 -6.63 -0.01
N GLY A 61 -10.82 -6.14 1.20
CA GLY A 61 -11.01 -6.85 2.46
C GLY A 61 -9.71 -7.48 2.95
N ASP A 62 -9.12 -8.39 2.19
CA ASP A 62 -7.87 -9.09 2.54
C ASP A 62 -6.63 -8.60 1.75
N TYR A 63 -6.84 -7.83 0.69
CA TYR A 63 -5.78 -7.20 -0.10
C TYR A 63 -6.23 -5.85 -0.65
N VAL A 64 -5.30 -5.15 -1.28
CA VAL A 64 -5.52 -3.89 -1.99
C VAL A 64 -5.07 -4.07 -3.44
N ALA A 65 -5.88 -3.60 -4.39
CA ALA A 65 -5.66 -3.79 -5.82
C ALA A 65 -5.49 -2.45 -6.54
N SER A 66 -4.55 -2.39 -7.49
CA SER A 66 -4.38 -1.22 -8.35
C SER A 66 -5.51 -1.11 -9.38
N ASN A 67 -5.53 0.01 -10.09
CA ASN A 67 -6.30 0.16 -11.31
C ASN A 67 -5.78 -0.80 -12.40
N THR A 68 -6.62 -1.07 -13.40
CA THR A 68 -6.31 -1.88 -14.59
C THR A 68 -6.51 -1.09 -15.88
N ASP A 69 -6.55 0.23 -15.77
CA ASP A 69 -6.71 1.17 -16.88
C ASP A 69 -5.36 1.82 -17.23
N GLU A 70 -5.39 2.79 -18.14
CA GLU A 70 -4.22 3.50 -18.66
C GLU A 70 -3.58 4.48 -17.65
N CYS A 71 -4.19 4.71 -16.50
CA CYS A 71 -3.62 5.57 -15.47
C CYS A 71 -2.55 4.81 -14.65
N THR A 72 -1.67 5.55 -13.98
CA THR A 72 -0.74 4.99 -12.99
C THR A 72 -1.24 5.30 -11.59
N ALA A 73 -1.48 4.27 -10.79
CA ALA A 73 -1.85 4.39 -9.38
C ALA A 73 -0.66 4.11 -8.46
N THR A 74 -0.35 5.06 -7.59
CA THR A 74 0.72 4.95 -6.60
C THR A 74 0.14 4.81 -5.20
N LEU A 75 0.53 3.75 -4.49
CA LEU A 75 0.25 3.56 -3.07
C LEU A 75 1.54 3.79 -2.28
N MET A 76 1.55 4.82 -1.43
CA MET A 76 2.73 5.21 -0.66
C MET A 76 2.49 5.02 0.83
N PHE A 77 3.46 4.44 1.53
CA PHE A 77 3.45 4.34 2.99
C PHE A 77 4.80 4.77 3.56
N ALA A 78 4.79 5.88 4.30
CA ALA A 78 6.01 6.41 4.90
C ALA A 78 6.20 5.88 6.32
N VAL A 79 7.30 5.18 6.56
CA VAL A 79 7.68 4.68 7.89
C VAL A 79 8.93 5.37 8.40
N SER A 80 8.92 5.75 9.67
CA SER A 80 10.12 6.25 10.38
C SER A 80 10.57 5.20 11.37
N LEU A 81 11.62 4.46 11.01
CA LEU A 81 12.14 3.38 11.84
C LEU A 81 13.04 3.95 12.95
N LYS A 82 12.69 3.65 14.21
CA LYS A 82 13.51 4.02 15.37
C LYS A 82 14.77 3.16 15.52
N GLN A 83 14.75 1.97 14.91
CA GLN A 83 15.83 0.98 14.88
C GLN A 83 15.82 0.30 13.51
N ALA A 84 16.92 -0.33 13.09
CA ALA A 84 16.94 -1.07 11.83
C ALA A 84 15.81 -2.11 11.78
N GLY A 85 15.10 -2.16 10.66
CA GLY A 85 13.97 -3.04 10.44
C GLY A 85 13.73 -3.22 8.95
N THR A 86 12.75 -4.07 8.62
CA THR A 86 12.40 -4.38 7.22
C THR A 86 10.90 -4.17 7.02
N VAL A 87 10.54 -3.80 5.79
CA VAL A 87 9.16 -3.80 5.31
C VAL A 87 9.01 -5.02 4.42
N THR A 88 7.97 -5.83 4.66
CA THR A 88 7.66 -7.02 3.87
C THR A 88 6.20 -6.96 3.46
N PHE A 89 5.93 -7.26 2.20
CA PHE A 89 4.59 -7.36 1.65
C PHE A 89 4.56 -8.49 0.62
N GLU A 90 3.38 -9.08 0.45
CA GLU A 90 3.11 -10.05 -0.60
C GLU A 90 2.36 -9.33 -1.73
N TYR A 91 2.69 -9.68 -2.97
CA TYR A 91 2.03 -9.12 -4.15
C TYR A 91 1.65 -10.23 -5.12
N LEU A 92 0.53 -10.05 -5.81
CA LEU A 92 0.06 -10.94 -6.85
C LEU A 92 0.03 -10.19 -8.17
N TYR A 93 0.50 -10.87 -9.21
CA TYR A 93 0.62 -10.31 -10.53
C TYR A 93 -0.04 -11.22 -11.56
N PRO A 94 -1.32 -10.96 -11.90
CA PRO A 94 -2.11 -11.89 -12.71
C PRO A 94 -1.84 -11.78 -14.21
N ASP A 95 -1.30 -10.65 -14.69
CA ASP A 95 -1.04 -10.39 -16.10
C ASP A 95 0.35 -9.77 -16.27
N SER A 96 1.17 -10.35 -17.16
CA SER A 96 2.49 -9.88 -17.57
C SER A 96 2.58 -8.49 -18.19
N SER A 97 1.44 -7.86 -18.49
CA SER A 97 1.38 -6.54 -19.13
C SER A 97 1.44 -5.34 -18.15
N ILE A 98 1.21 -5.56 -16.85
CA ILE A 98 1.08 -4.49 -15.84
C ILE A 98 2.46 -4.13 -15.24
N VAL A 99 2.98 -2.92 -15.31
CA VAL A 99 4.29 -2.67 -14.65
C VAL A 99 4.08 -2.35 -13.17
N PHE A 100 4.85 -2.99 -12.30
CA PHE A 100 4.81 -2.75 -10.87
C PHE A 100 6.22 -2.43 -10.34
N GLU A 101 6.38 -1.26 -9.73
CA GLU A 101 7.67 -0.74 -9.26
C GLU A 101 7.62 -0.45 -7.75
N PHE A 102 8.68 -0.80 -7.04
CA PHE A 102 8.81 -0.62 -5.58
C PHE A 102 9.99 0.30 -5.28
N PHE A 103 9.77 1.29 -4.41
CA PHE A 103 10.75 2.31 -4.02
C PHE A 103 11.02 2.32 -2.51
#